data_AF-A0A556C3D5-F1
#
_entry.id   AF-A0A556C3D5-F1
#
_cell.length_a   1.000
_cell.length_b   1.000
_cell.length_c   1.000
_cell.angle_alpha   90.00
_cell.angle_beta   90.00
_cell.angle_gamma   90.00
#
_symmetry.space_group_name_H-M   'P 1'
#
loop_
_entity.id
_entity.type
_entity.pdbx_description
1 polymer ?
#
loop_
_entity_poly.entity_id
_entity_poly.type
_entity_poly.pdbx_seq_one_letter_code
_entity_poly.pdbx_strand_id
1 'polypeptide(L)'
;MATWLSGVKRQSWGRDGGSFTSSPDKILLHSTETGSFPGYGGGASAPHFTIDLENGEVRQHSPMNRAARALRNSSSGVQTNRDGVVQIEIIGTCDASFSRKYGYPYLPDMSDAMASRLKWLLEKIHDATGIALKTSVTWKEYPSSYGNSSVRMSNSEWARYKGILGHQHAPENTHGDPGDLPMKRILGADAVKSGGGSSSEYTVVGPDAPLGMYDKDGDGRTRVEDWQTDALGYDEKAADGYFGPGTEEDTKALQRQLGVDDDGLVGEKTVAAWEKAGKPKLKKTKPKPKPKPKADELTVDGKWGRATTRRVQEELGTPVDGQVSYQPIAYKSENPGLLSGWEWTKNPRSSNVVEALQQKLGVDDDGRIGPNTIKQLQRKLGTGVDGVVSNPSAMVKQLQRNLNAGKIW
;
A
#
# COMPACT_ATOMS: atom_id res chain seq x y z
N MET A 1 13.31 -11.31 -29.61
CA MET A 1 12.99 -12.45 -28.71
C MET A 1 11.71 -12.12 -27.93
N ALA A 2 10.96 -13.13 -27.47
CA ALA A 2 9.82 -12.90 -26.59
C ALA A 2 10.31 -12.31 -25.26
N THR A 3 9.74 -11.18 -24.84
CA THR A 3 10.18 -10.40 -23.68
C THR A 3 9.29 -10.71 -22.48
N TRP A 4 9.40 -11.94 -21.98
CA TRP A 4 8.94 -12.29 -20.65
C TRP A 4 10.00 -11.83 -19.65
N LEU A 5 9.59 -11.07 -18.63
CA LEU A 5 10.50 -10.68 -17.55
C LEU A 5 10.79 -11.89 -16.66
N SER A 6 12.03 -11.99 -16.19
CA SER A 6 12.38 -12.89 -15.08
C SER A 6 11.91 -12.28 -13.74
N GLY A 7 11.66 -13.12 -12.74
CA GLY A 7 11.24 -12.67 -11.40
C GLY A 7 9.80 -12.15 -11.30
N VAL A 8 8.97 -12.30 -12.35
CA VAL A 8 7.54 -12.00 -12.30
C VAL A 8 6.72 -13.26 -12.59
N LYS A 9 5.53 -13.38 -11.99
CA LYS A 9 4.68 -14.55 -12.20
C LYS A 9 4.09 -14.54 -13.60
N ARG A 10 4.25 -15.64 -14.33
CA ARG A 10 3.61 -15.80 -15.63
C ARG A 10 2.17 -16.28 -15.46
N GLN A 11 1.21 -15.48 -15.92
CA GLN A 11 -0.21 -15.82 -15.97
C GLN A 11 -0.76 -15.55 -17.37
N SER A 12 -0.46 -16.43 -18.32
CA SER A 12 -0.88 -16.26 -19.72
C SER A 12 -2.12 -17.08 -20.05
N TRP A 13 -3.02 -16.48 -20.83
CA TRP A 13 -4.20 -17.16 -21.40
C TRP A 13 -4.03 -17.52 -22.88
N GLY A 14 -2.82 -17.37 -23.43
CA GLY A 14 -2.57 -17.58 -24.87
C GLY A 14 -3.27 -16.55 -25.77
N ARG A 15 -3.71 -15.42 -25.21
CA ARG A 15 -4.35 -14.31 -25.93
C ARG A 15 -3.48 -13.06 -25.85
N ASP A 16 -3.40 -12.34 -26.96
CA ASP A 16 -2.74 -11.04 -27.07
C ASP A 16 -3.46 -10.17 -28.13
N GLY A 17 -2.97 -8.95 -28.33
CA GLY A 17 -3.49 -7.94 -29.27
C GLY A 17 -2.88 -8.00 -30.68
N GLY A 18 -2.12 -9.05 -30.99
CA GLY A 18 -1.43 -9.19 -32.27
C GLY A 18 -0.04 -8.54 -32.32
N SER A 19 0.52 -8.42 -33.52
CA SER A 19 1.82 -7.77 -33.73
C SER A 19 1.70 -6.26 -33.52
N PHE A 20 2.69 -5.66 -32.86
CA PHE A 20 2.81 -4.20 -32.85
C PHE A 20 2.98 -3.66 -34.28
N THR A 21 2.53 -2.43 -34.50
CA THR A 21 2.74 -1.66 -35.74
C THR A 21 4.01 -0.83 -35.70
N SER A 22 4.59 -0.64 -34.51
CA SER A 22 5.81 0.11 -34.21
C SER A 22 6.61 -0.62 -33.12
N SER A 23 7.89 -0.29 -32.96
CA SER A 23 8.65 -0.81 -31.80
C SER A 23 8.09 -0.23 -30.50
N PRO A 24 8.09 -0.98 -29.38
CA PRO A 24 7.61 -0.45 -28.11
C PRO A 24 8.33 0.84 -27.70
N ASP A 25 7.59 1.93 -27.51
CA ASP A 25 8.13 3.24 -27.10
C ASP A 25 7.26 3.95 -26.04
N LYS A 26 6.20 3.28 -25.58
CA LYS A 26 5.25 3.79 -24.57
C LYS A 26 4.95 2.75 -23.49
N ILE A 27 4.90 3.19 -22.23
CA ILE A 27 4.30 2.42 -21.13
C ILE A 27 3.02 3.11 -20.69
N LEU A 28 1.89 2.42 -20.80
CA LEU A 28 0.59 2.93 -20.40
C LEU A 28 0.13 2.29 -19.09
N LEU A 29 -0.22 3.13 -18.12
CA LEU A 29 -0.69 2.76 -16.80
C LEU A 29 -2.23 2.79 -16.74
N HIS A 30 -2.79 1.80 -16.06
CA HIS A 30 -4.21 1.65 -15.74
C HIS A 30 -4.40 1.46 -14.23
N SER A 31 -5.62 1.66 -13.74
CA SER A 31 -6.06 1.14 -12.45
C SER A 31 -7.15 0.09 -12.65
N THR A 32 -7.10 -0.98 -11.86
CA THR A 32 -8.05 -2.09 -12.03
C THR A 32 -9.47 -1.73 -11.56
N GLU A 33 -9.60 -0.69 -10.74
CA GLU A 33 -10.81 -0.31 -10.01
C GLU A 33 -11.32 -1.44 -9.10
N THR A 34 -10.40 -2.29 -8.63
CA THR A 34 -10.62 -3.44 -7.75
C THR A 34 -9.51 -3.56 -6.70
N GLY A 35 -9.74 -4.34 -5.64
CA GLY A 35 -8.73 -4.67 -4.62
C GLY A 35 -7.98 -5.99 -4.85
N SER A 36 -8.18 -6.65 -5.99
CA SER A 36 -7.58 -7.96 -6.28
C SER A 36 -7.34 -8.17 -7.77
N PHE A 37 -6.51 -9.16 -8.11
CA PHE A 37 -6.20 -9.54 -9.50
C PHE A 37 -7.46 -9.85 -10.31
N PRO A 38 -7.76 -9.08 -11.37
CA PRO A 38 -8.88 -9.37 -12.26
C PRO A 38 -8.65 -10.63 -13.10
N GLY A 39 -9.73 -11.31 -13.47
CA GLY A 39 -9.68 -12.46 -14.39
C GLY A 39 -9.62 -12.07 -15.88
N TYR A 40 -9.77 -10.79 -16.21
CA TYR A 40 -9.74 -10.22 -17.57
C TYR A 40 -10.58 -10.97 -18.62
N GLY A 41 -11.69 -11.60 -18.21
CA GLY A 41 -12.50 -12.46 -19.08
C GLY A 41 -11.71 -13.62 -19.72
N GLY A 42 -10.75 -14.21 -18.99
CA GLY A 42 -9.86 -15.24 -19.54
C GLY A 42 -8.85 -14.67 -20.54
N GLY A 43 -8.34 -13.47 -20.27
CA GLY A 43 -7.37 -12.77 -21.13
C GLY A 43 -7.96 -12.02 -22.32
N ALA A 44 -9.29 -11.88 -22.39
CA ALA A 44 -9.96 -11.13 -23.46
C ALA A 44 -9.61 -9.62 -23.45
N SER A 45 -9.32 -9.08 -22.26
CA SER A 45 -8.96 -7.68 -22.02
C SER A 45 -7.69 -7.51 -21.18
N ALA A 46 -6.81 -8.52 -21.14
CA ALA A 46 -5.63 -8.47 -20.28
C ALA A 46 -4.59 -7.43 -20.77
N PRO A 47 -3.92 -6.72 -19.83
CA PRO A 47 -2.75 -5.89 -20.10
C PRO A 47 -1.50 -6.77 -20.30
N HIS A 48 -0.31 -6.17 -20.42
CA HIS A 48 0.93 -6.95 -20.36
C HIS A 48 1.22 -7.40 -18.93
N PHE A 49 1.02 -6.50 -17.96
CA PHE A 49 1.29 -6.74 -16.55
C PHE A 49 0.12 -6.33 -15.67
N THR A 50 -0.06 -7.02 -14.56
CA THR A 50 -0.84 -6.56 -13.40
C THR A 50 0.06 -6.54 -12.19
N ILE A 51 0.06 -5.46 -11.42
CA ILE A 51 0.87 -5.32 -10.20
C ILE A 51 -0.01 -5.03 -8.98
N ASP A 52 0.21 -5.80 -7.92
CA ASP A 52 -0.24 -5.51 -6.58
C ASP A 52 0.86 -4.72 -5.86
N LEU A 53 0.65 -3.42 -5.61
CA LEU A 53 1.68 -2.61 -4.96
C LEU A 53 1.77 -2.88 -3.45
N GLU A 54 0.68 -3.34 -2.81
CA GLU A 54 0.64 -3.68 -1.39
C GLU A 54 1.31 -5.04 -1.16
N ASN A 55 0.94 -6.06 -1.92
CA ASN A 55 1.51 -7.40 -1.71
C ASN A 55 2.79 -7.64 -2.52
N GLY A 56 3.06 -6.80 -3.51
CA GLY A 56 4.26 -6.89 -4.34
C GLY A 56 4.14 -7.96 -5.42
N GLU A 57 3.01 -8.64 -5.59
CA GLU A 57 2.90 -9.62 -6.66
C GLU A 57 2.81 -8.92 -8.03
N VAL A 58 3.69 -9.29 -8.97
CA VAL A 58 3.60 -8.89 -10.38
C VAL A 58 3.23 -10.10 -11.23
N ARG A 59 2.20 -9.96 -12.05
CA ARG A 59 1.80 -10.97 -13.04
C ARG A 59 2.00 -10.43 -14.44
N GLN A 60 2.70 -11.19 -15.28
CA GLN A 60 2.78 -10.91 -16.73
C GLN A 60 1.83 -11.84 -17.49
N HIS A 61 1.08 -11.28 -18.43
CA HIS A 61 0.03 -11.99 -19.18
C HIS A 61 0.35 -12.22 -20.66
N SER A 62 1.13 -11.32 -21.25
CA SER A 62 1.58 -11.35 -22.64
C SER A 62 3.04 -10.90 -22.75
N PRO A 63 3.82 -11.43 -23.72
CA PRO A 63 5.21 -10.99 -23.91
C PRO A 63 5.24 -9.56 -24.47
N MET A 64 6.19 -8.72 -24.05
CA MET A 64 6.26 -7.30 -24.46
C MET A 64 6.72 -7.07 -25.91
N ASN A 65 6.78 -8.11 -26.74
CA ASN A 65 6.98 -8.01 -28.19
C ASN A 65 5.68 -8.25 -28.98
N ARG A 66 4.55 -8.38 -28.27
CA ARG A 66 3.19 -8.54 -28.79
C ARG A 66 2.32 -7.49 -28.09
N ALA A 67 1.32 -6.96 -28.78
CA ALA A 67 0.36 -6.04 -28.17
C ALA A 67 -0.46 -6.72 -27.08
N ALA A 68 -0.92 -5.96 -26.07
CA ALA A 68 -1.95 -6.40 -25.13
C ALA A 68 -3.34 -5.88 -25.54
N ARG A 69 -4.34 -6.01 -24.67
CA ARG A 69 -5.76 -5.85 -25.05
C ARG A 69 -6.55 -4.90 -24.14
N ALA A 70 -5.91 -4.18 -23.22
CA ALA A 70 -6.62 -3.38 -22.22
C ALA A 70 -7.11 -2.02 -22.75
N LEU A 71 -6.65 -1.57 -23.92
CA LEU A 71 -7.21 -0.38 -24.58
C LEU A 71 -8.34 -0.75 -25.55
N ARG A 72 -9.33 0.14 -25.69
CA ARG A 72 -10.20 0.14 -26.86
C ARG A 72 -9.36 0.46 -28.09
N ASN A 73 -9.41 -0.41 -29.09
CA ASN A 73 -8.53 -0.38 -30.24
C ASN A 73 -9.33 -0.42 -31.55
N SER A 74 -9.46 0.72 -32.22
CA SER A 74 -10.12 0.81 -33.53
C SER A 74 -9.16 0.39 -34.65
N SER A 75 -9.66 -0.36 -35.63
CA SER A 75 -8.90 -0.71 -36.85
C SER A 75 -8.72 0.47 -37.81
N SER A 76 -9.63 1.46 -37.77
CA SER A 76 -9.54 2.70 -38.55
C SER A 76 -8.78 3.82 -37.82
N GLY A 77 -8.31 3.55 -36.60
CA GLY A 77 -7.67 4.48 -35.71
C GLY A 77 -6.14 4.39 -35.70
N VAL A 78 -5.52 4.93 -34.64
CA VAL A 78 -4.08 4.74 -34.38
C VAL A 78 -3.74 3.32 -33.93
N GLN A 79 -4.75 2.47 -33.74
CA GLN A 79 -4.60 1.13 -33.18
C GLN A 79 -3.86 1.19 -31.83
N THR A 80 -4.46 1.85 -30.85
CA THR A 80 -3.93 2.12 -29.51
C THR A 80 -3.24 0.93 -28.82
N ASN A 81 -3.75 -0.31 -28.96
CA ASN A 81 -3.08 -1.49 -28.40
C ASN A 81 -1.78 -1.84 -29.14
N ARG A 82 -1.75 -1.60 -30.45
CA ARG A 82 -0.70 -2.06 -31.37
C ARG A 82 0.38 -1.03 -31.64
N ASP A 83 0.17 0.23 -31.26
CA ASP A 83 1.15 1.31 -31.47
C ASP A 83 2.26 1.35 -30.40
N GLY A 84 2.96 0.22 -30.24
CA GLY A 84 4.16 0.13 -29.41
C GLY A 84 3.92 0.35 -27.92
N VAL A 85 2.76 -0.05 -27.41
CA VAL A 85 2.35 0.24 -26.01
C VAL A 85 2.45 -0.99 -25.14
N VAL A 86 3.35 -0.95 -24.16
CA VAL A 86 3.35 -1.86 -23.01
C VAL A 86 2.33 -1.35 -21.99
N GLN A 87 1.48 -2.22 -21.46
CA GLN A 87 0.29 -1.86 -20.66
C GLN A 87 0.41 -2.50 -19.28
N ILE A 88 0.18 -1.72 -18.22
CA ILE A 88 0.26 -2.16 -16.82
C ILE A 88 -1.07 -1.82 -16.13
N GLU A 89 -1.72 -2.82 -15.55
CA GLU A 89 -2.80 -2.65 -14.58
C GLU A 89 -2.22 -2.58 -13.17
N ILE A 90 -2.64 -1.59 -12.39
CA ILE A 90 -2.25 -1.43 -10.99
C ILE A 90 -3.48 -1.76 -10.13
N ILE A 91 -3.35 -2.75 -9.24
CA ILE A 91 -4.45 -3.09 -8.32
C ILE A 91 -4.73 -1.90 -7.41
N GLY A 92 -5.96 -1.43 -7.46
CA GLY A 92 -6.43 -0.24 -6.76
C GLY A 92 -7.39 0.58 -7.61
N THR A 93 -7.73 1.75 -7.10
CA THR A 93 -8.71 2.65 -7.71
C THR A 93 -8.17 4.07 -7.76
N CYS A 94 -8.56 4.80 -8.81
CA CYS A 94 -8.35 6.25 -8.89
C CYS A 94 -9.58 7.06 -8.47
N ASP A 95 -10.71 6.40 -8.17
CA ASP A 95 -11.92 7.02 -7.62
C ASP A 95 -11.90 6.94 -6.09
N ALA A 96 -11.76 8.11 -5.45
CA ALA A 96 -11.76 8.22 -4.00
C ALA A 96 -13.06 7.68 -3.37
N SER A 97 -14.18 7.70 -4.10
CA SER A 97 -15.45 7.12 -3.66
C SER A 97 -15.42 5.60 -3.66
N PHE A 98 -14.76 4.97 -4.64
CA PHE A 98 -14.56 3.53 -4.67
C PHE A 98 -13.61 3.10 -3.55
N SER A 99 -12.53 3.84 -3.34
CA SER A 99 -11.61 3.57 -2.22
C SER A 99 -12.35 3.62 -0.88
N ARG A 100 -13.17 4.66 -0.64
CA ARG A 100 -13.99 4.75 0.59
C ARG A 100 -15.04 3.66 0.71
N LYS A 101 -15.68 3.27 -0.39
CA LYS A 101 -16.80 2.32 -0.38
C LYS A 101 -16.36 0.88 -0.24
N TYR A 102 -15.23 0.52 -0.86
CA TYR A 102 -14.78 -0.86 -1.00
C TYR A 102 -13.43 -1.14 -0.34
N GLY A 103 -12.79 -0.14 0.25
CA GLY A 103 -11.49 -0.29 0.91
C GLY A 103 -10.31 -0.45 -0.05
N TYR A 104 -10.52 -0.29 -1.36
CA TYR A 104 -9.47 -0.47 -2.37
C TYR A 104 -8.33 0.56 -2.20
N PRO A 105 -7.07 0.18 -2.51
CA PRO A 105 -5.95 1.10 -2.51
C PRO A 105 -6.19 2.31 -3.41
N TYR A 106 -6.07 3.52 -2.86
CA TYR A 106 -6.24 4.75 -3.63
C TYR A 106 -4.91 5.16 -4.28
N LEU A 107 -4.79 4.95 -5.59
CA LEU A 107 -3.50 5.09 -6.28
C LEU A 107 -2.92 6.51 -6.29
N PRO A 108 -3.71 7.59 -6.44
CA PRO A 108 -3.17 8.95 -6.37
C PRO A 108 -2.45 9.25 -5.04
N ASP A 109 -2.78 8.54 -3.96
CA ASP A 109 -2.15 8.66 -2.64
C ASP A 109 -1.32 7.42 -2.25
N MET A 110 -0.69 6.76 -3.23
CA MET A 110 0.17 5.61 -2.96
C MET A 110 1.38 5.96 -2.09
N SER A 111 1.80 5.04 -1.22
CA SER A 111 3.00 5.21 -0.38
C SER A 111 4.30 5.24 -1.20
N ASP A 112 5.39 5.68 -0.57
CA ASP A 112 6.71 5.70 -1.21
C ASP A 112 7.20 4.29 -1.61
N ALA A 113 6.85 3.27 -0.83
CA ALA A 113 7.18 1.89 -1.15
C ALA A 113 6.35 1.33 -2.30
N MET A 114 5.06 1.70 -2.39
CA MET A 114 4.23 1.40 -3.56
C MET A 114 4.77 2.10 -4.81
N ALA A 115 5.13 3.38 -4.70
CA ALA A 115 5.76 4.13 -5.78
C ALA A 115 7.09 3.49 -6.21
N SER A 116 7.90 3.02 -5.27
CA SER A 116 9.17 2.33 -5.53
C SER A 116 8.99 0.97 -6.21
N ARG A 117 7.95 0.21 -5.84
CA ARG A 117 7.61 -1.06 -6.52
C ARG A 117 7.12 -0.84 -7.94
N LEU A 118 6.31 0.20 -8.16
CA LEU A 118 5.92 0.59 -9.51
C LEU A 118 7.15 1.05 -10.31
N LYS A 119 8.03 1.85 -9.72
CA LYS A 119 9.30 2.27 -10.33
C LYS A 119 10.16 1.07 -10.73
N TRP A 120 10.29 0.07 -9.86
CA TRP A 120 11.02 -1.15 -10.19
C TRP A 120 10.46 -1.83 -11.45
N LEU A 121 9.14 -1.97 -11.56
CA LEU A 121 8.54 -2.63 -12.72
C LEU A 121 8.78 -1.79 -13.98
N LEU A 122 8.67 -0.47 -13.87
CA LEU A 122 8.98 0.46 -14.95
C LEU A 122 10.44 0.33 -15.40
N GLU A 123 11.40 0.25 -14.47
CA GLU A 123 12.82 0.04 -14.75
C GLU A 123 13.08 -1.31 -15.44
N LYS A 124 12.45 -2.40 -14.98
CA LYS A 124 12.56 -3.70 -15.67
C LYS A 124 12.03 -3.68 -17.10
N ILE A 125 10.93 -2.96 -17.32
CA ILE A 125 10.38 -2.79 -18.67
C ILE A 125 11.33 -1.91 -19.50
N HIS A 126 11.86 -0.82 -18.94
CA HIS A 126 12.86 0.02 -19.59
C HIS A 126 14.07 -0.79 -20.04
N ASP A 127 14.70 -1.55 -19.14
CA ASP A 127 15.88 -2.37 -19.44
C ASP A 127 15.60 -3.37 -20.57
N ALA A 128 14.40 -3.94 -20.60
CA ALA A 128 14.00 -4.94 -21.59
C ALA A 128 13.58 -4.36 -22.95
N THR A 129 13.20 -3.09 -23.02
CA THR A 129 12.54 -2.50 -24.21
C THR A 129 13.18 -1.22 -24.74
N GLY A 130 13.94 -0.50 -23.91
CA GLY A 130 14.46 0.83 -24.19
C GLY A 130 13.43 1.97 -24.04
N ILE A 131 12.20 1.70 -23.58
CA ILE A 131 11.18 2.74 -23.40
C ILE A 131 11.63 3.74 -22.33
N ALA A 132 11.58 5.04 -22.62
CA ALA A 132 12.10 6.07 -21.71
C ALA A 132 11.33 6.15 -20.37
N LEU A 133 12.05 6.15 -19.25
CA LEU A 133 11.51 6.40 -17.89
C LEU A 133 11.24 7.88 -17.63
N LYS A 134 10.35 8.47 -18.43
CA LYS A 134 9.95 9.87 -18.30
C LYS A 134 8.49 10.06 -18.66
N THR A 135 7.90 11.13 -18.15
CA THR A 135 6.54 11.53 -18.51
C THR A 135 6.49 13.03 -18.78
N SER A 136 5.79 13.41 -19.85
CA SER A 136 5.57 14.82 -20.20
C SER A 136 4.10 15.18 -20.35
N VAL A 137 3.21 14.28 -19.95
CA VAL A 137 1.76 14.50 -19.96
C VAL A 137 1.31 15.11 -18.63
N THR A 138 0.19 15.82 -18.68
CA THR A 138 -0.48 16.31 -17.46
C THR A 138 -1.39 15.21 -16.92
N TRP A 139 -1.09 14.73 -15.72
CA TRP A 139 -1.93 13.78 -15.00
C TRP A 139 -3.06 14.54 -14.31
N LYS A 140 -4.29 14.02 -14.41
CA LYS A 140 -5.49 14.69 -13.91
C LYS A 140 -6.26 13.77 -12.98
N GLU A 141 -6.82 14.34 -11.92
CA GLU A 141 -7.60 13.60 -10.93
C GLU A 141 -8.90 13.04 -11.54
N TYR A 142 -9.33 11.88 -11.08
CA TYR A 142 -10.67 11.36 -11.37
C TYR A 142 -11.71 12.08 -10.50
N PRO A 143 -12.91 12.44 -11.02
CA PRO A 143 -13.47 12.10 -12.33
C PRO A 143 -13.09 13.08 -13.45
N SER A 144 -12.33 14.14 -13.17
CA SER A 144 -12.05 15.19 -14.15
C SER A 144 -11.18 14.73 -15.34
N SER A 145 -10.50 13.60 -15.21
CA SER A 145 -9.75 12.88 -16.26
C SER A 145 -10.63 12.01 -17.18
N TYR A 146 -11.88 11.71 -16.80
CA TYR A 146 -12.78 10.82 -17.53
C TYR A 146 -13.39 11.46 -18.77
N GLY A 147 -13.73 10.63 -19.76
CA GLY A 147 -14.42 11.03 -20.98
C GLY A 147 -13.55 11.87 -21.93
N ASN A 148 -14.17 12.88 -22.54
CA ASN A 148 -13.51 13.84 -23.42
C ASN A 148 -12.77 14.92 -22.61
N SER A 149 -11.81 14.48 -21.80
CA SER A 149 -11.03 15.36 -20.93
C SER A 149 -9.94 16.10 -21.71
N SER A 150 -9.47 17.23 -21.17
CA SER A 150 -8.45 18.08 -21.78
C SER A 150 -7.06 17.45 -21.90
N VAL A 151 -6.84 16.29 -21.28
CA VAL A 151 -5.55 15.56 -21.29
C VAL A 151 -5.55 14.41 -22.29
N ARG A 152 -6.69 14.16 -22.96
CA ARG A 152 -6.81 13.19 -24.05
C ARG A 152 -5.97 13.66 -25.23
N MET A 153 -5.05 12.81 -25.69
CA MET A 153 -4.23 13.11 -26.86
C MET A 153 -5.05 13.03 -28.15
N SER A 154 -4.65 13.84 -29.13
CA SER A 154 -4.94 13.57 -30.52
C SER A 154 -4.16 12.34 -31.01
N ASN A 155 -4.63 11.75 -32.11
CA ASN A 155 -3.93 10.66 -32.80
C ASN A 155 -2.48 11.01 -33.16
N SER A 156 -2.21 12.28 -33.48
CA SER A 156 -0.88 12.75 -33.88
C SER A 156 0.07 12.95 -32.69
N GLU A 157 -0.46 13.30 -31.52
CA GLU A 157 0.33 13.39 -30.28
C GLU A 157 0.66 12.00 -29.77
N TRP A 158 -0.32 11.09 -29.78
CA TRP A 158 -0.15 9.70 -29.42
C TRP A 158 0.98 9.04 -30.23
N ALA A 159 0.93 9.13 -31.57
CA ALA A 159 1.91 8.51 -32.45
C ALA A 159 3.35 9.05 -32.26
N ARG A 160 3.51 10.27 -31.71
CA ARG A 160 4.81 10.89 -31.43
C ARG A 160 5.29 10.69 -30.00
N TYR A 161 4.40 10.30 -29.09
CA TYR A 161 4.70 10.24 -27.67
C TYR A 161 5.67 9.11 -27.37
N LYS A 162 6.65 9.39 -26.49
CA LYS A 162 7.62 8.41 -26.03
C LYS A 162 7.80 8.56 -24.52
N GLY A 163 7.55 7.47 -23.79
CA GLY A 163 7.65 7.42 -22.34
C GLY A 163 6.38 6.91 -21.66
N ILE A 164 6.12 7.38 -20.45
CA ILE A 164 5.07 6.86 -19.56
C ILE A 164 3.84 7.78 -19.59
N LEU A 165 2.66 7.18 -19.74
CA LEU A 165 1.36 7.86 -19.75
C LEU A 165 0.27 6.97 -19.13
N GLY A 166 -0.89 7.54 -18.85
CA GLY A 166 -2.07 6.80 -18.33
C GLY A 166 -3.18 6.58 -19.37
N HIS A 167 -4.14 5.70 -19.08
CA HIS A 167 -5.32 5.45 -19.93
C HIS A 167 -6.10 6.72 -20.26
N GLN A 168 -6.16 7.69 -19.34
CA GLN A 168 -6.74 9.02 -19.53
C GLN A 168 -6.18 9.82 -20.72
N HIS A 169 -5.00 9.48 -21.21
CA HIS A 169 -4.36 10.17 -22.34
C HIS A 169 -4.62 9.49 -23.68
N ALA A 170 -4.95 8.20 -23.69
CA ALA A 170 -5.04 7.41 -24.93
C ALA A 170 -6.19 7.89 -25.82
N PRO A 171 -5.98 8.21 -27.11
CA PRO A 171 -7.06 8.57 -28.02
C PRO A 171 -8.06 7.41 -28.17
N GLU A 172 -9.24 7.68 -28.72
CA GLU A 172 -10.30 6.67 -29.02
C GLU A 172 -10.93 5.98 -27.78
N ASN A 173 -10.39 6.27 -26.59
CA ASN A 173 -10.80 5.75 -25.29
C ASN A 173 -11.50 6.84 -24.48
N THR A 174 -12.24 6.45 -23.44
CA THR A 174 -13.00 7.36 -22.57
C THR A 174 -12.70 7.22 -21.09
N HIS A 175 -11.82 6.29 -20.71
CA HIS A 175 -11.50 6.04 -19.30
C HIS A 175 -10.59 7.13 -18.72
N GLY A 176 -10.69 7.36 -17.40
CA GLY A 176 -9.96 8.41 -16.68
C GLY A 176 -8.87 7.87 -15.73
N ASP A 177 -8.71 6.56 -15.65
CA ASP A 177 -7.65 5.91 -14.89
C ASP A 177 -6.26 6.22 -15.48
N PRO A 178 -5.20 6.14 -14.66
CA PRO A 178 -5.16 5.85 -13.22
C PRO A 178 -5.34 7.10 -12.34
N GLY A 179 -5.98 8.16 -12.87
CA GLY A 179 -6.12 9.44 -12.18
C GLY A 179 -4.80 10.22 -12.03
N ASP A 180 -4.70 11.06 -11.00
CA ASP A 180 -3.52 11.89 -10.75
C ASP A 180 -2.43 11.08 -10.03
N LEU A 181 -1.76 10.18 -10.75
CA LEU A 181 -0.66 9.41 -10.17
C LEU A 181 0.51 10.34 -9.76
N PRO A 182 1.14 10.10 -8.60
CA PRO A 182 2.23 10.94 -8.11
C PRO A 182 3.55 10.62 -8.85
N MET A 183 3.63 10.97 -10.14
CA MET A 183 4.74 10.55 -11.00
C MET A 183 6.10 11.09 -10.57
N LYS A 184 6.19 12.23 -9.87
CA LYS A 184 7.48 12.67 -9.29
C LYS A 184 7.92 11.79 -8.13
N ARG A 185 6.98 11.27 -7.33
CA ARG A 185 7.26 10.27 -6.30
C ARG A 185 7.74 8.96 -6.92
N ILE A 186 7.15 8.57 -8.07
CA ILE A 186 7.49 7.32 -8.76
C ILE A 186 8.82 7.43 -9.53
N LEU A 187 9.05 8.48 -10.32
CA LEU A 187 10.20 8.56 -11.24
C LEU A 187 11.33 9.47 -10.76
N GLY A 188 11.08 10.34 -9.78
CA GLY A 188 11.94 11.47 -9.45
C GLY A 188 11.59 12.73 -10.24
N ALA A 189 12.02 13.90 -9.76
CA ALA A 189 11.63 15.19 -10.33
C ALA A 189 12.12 15.41 -11.76
N ASP A 190 13.35 15.01 -12.07
CA ASP A 190 14.01 15.26 -13.37
C ASP A 190 13.37 14.50 -14.54
N ALA A 191 12.64 13.42 -14.23
CA ALA A 191 11.92 12.61 -15.20
C ALA A 191 10.54 13.19 -15.58
N VAL A 192 10.09 14.29 -14.96
CA VAL A 192 8.72 14.83 -15.08
C VAL A 192 8.72 16.30 -15.49
N LYS A 193 8.12 16.64 -16.64
CA LYS A 193 8.12 18.03 -17.17
C LYS A 193 7.16 19.00 -16.48
N SER A 194 6.09 18.55 -15.80
CA SER A 194 5.17 19.34 -14.96
C SER A 194 4.10 18.46 -14.29
N GLY A 195 3.68 18.79 -13.06
CA GLY A 195 2.60 18.09 -12.31
C GLY A 195 3.06 16.96 -11.35
N GLY A 196 2.37 16.81 -10.22
CA GLY A 196 2.39 15.61 -9.34
C GLY A 196 3.44 15.51 -8.23
N GLY A 197 3.26 16.21 -7.09
CA GLY A 197 3.88 15.89 -5.79
C GLY A 197 5.33 16.34 -5.53
N SER A 198 5.68 16.57 -4.26
CA SER A 198 7.04 16.93 -3.81
C SER A 198 8.06 15.85 -4.20
N SER A 199 9.26 16.29 -4.58
CA SER A 199 10.39 15.42 -4.88
C SER A 199 11.01 14.88 -3.59
N SER A 200 11.19 13.57 -3.51
CA SER A 200 12.08 12.93 -2.54
C SER A 200 12.91 11.90 -3.30
N GLU A 201 14.19 11.78 -2.95
CA GLU A 201 15.01 10.67 -3.41
C GLU A 201 14.60 9.42 -2.62
N TYR A 202 14.29 8.33 -3.32
CA TYR A 202 13.90 7.05 -2.73
C TYR A 202 14.76 5.93 -3.29
N THR A 203 15.09 4.95 -2.46
CA THR A 203 15.77 3.72 -2.90
C THR A 203 14.75 2.79 -3.56
N VAL A 204 15.03 2.34 -4.79
CA VAL A 204 14.11 1.45 -5.54
C VAL A 204 14.02 0.09 -4.85
N VAL A 205 12.82 -0.33 -4.48
CA VAL A 205 12.54 -1.64 -3.91
C VAL A 205 11.72 -2.47 -4.89
N GLY A 206 12.18 -3.69 -5.16
CA GLY A 206 11.46 -4.62 -6.03
C GLY A 206 10.17 -5.18 -5.41
N PRO A 207 9.30 -5.80 -6.22
CA PRO A 207 8.13 -6.54 -5.75
C PRO A 207 8.51 -7.65 -4.76
N ASP A 208 9.61 -8.36 -5.06
CA ASP A 208 10.19 -9.39 -4.20
C ASP A 208 10.95 -8.82 -3.00
N ALA A 209 11.14 -7.49 -2.95
CA ALA A 209 11.62 -6.83 -1.76
C ALA A 209 10.44 -6.66 -0.82
N PRO A 210 10.50 -7.23 0.37
CA PRO A 210 9.35 -7.25 1.24
C PRO A 210 9.05 -5.85 1.78
N LEU A 211 7.77 -5.51 1.82
CA LEU A 211 7.28 -4.47 2.72
C LEU A 211 7.37 -5.04 4.14
N GLY A 212 8.57 -4.99 4.72
CA GLY A 212 8.82 -5.49 6.08
C GLY A 212 8.20 -6.86 6.38
N MET A 213 8.57 -7.91 5.65
CA MET A 213 8.23 -9.32 5.94
C MET A 213 9.19 -10.30 5.25
N TYR A 214 9.95 -11.10 5.99
CA TYR A 214 10.58 -12.31 5.45
C TYR A 214 10.01 -13.51 6.21
N ASP A 215 9.58 -14.55 5.47
CA ASP A 215 9.36 -15.90 6.00
C ASP A 215 10.11 -16.93 5.15
N LYS A 216 10.71 -17.88 5.86
CA LYS A 216 11.77 -18.80 5.46
C LYS A 216 11.18 -20.17 5.19
N ASP A 217 10.78 -20.38 3.95
CA ASP A 217 10.95 -21.68 3.29
C ASP A 217 12.31 -21.80 2.56
N GLY A 218 13.22 -20.82 2.72
CA GLY A 218 14.68 -21.04 2.62
C GLY A 218 15.45 -20.50 1.41
N ASP A 219 15.50 -19.18 1.21
CA ASP A 219 16.33 -18.53 0.15
C ASP A 219 17.29 -17.40 0.61
N GLY A 220 17.30 -17.02 1.90
CA GLY A 220 18.37 -16.18 2.51
C GLY A 220 18.11 -14.67 2.65
N ARG A 221 17.06 -14.24 3.37
CA ARG A 221 16.94 -12.86 3.93
C ARG A 221 16.49 -12.92 5.42
N THR A 222 16.48 -11.80 6.15
CA THR A 222 16.29 -11.74 7.64
C THR A 222 14.82 -11.49 8.01
N ARG A 223 14.19 -12.29 8.89
CA ARG A 223 12.78 -12.14 9.36
C ARG A 223 12.59 -10.87 10.21
N VAL A 224 11.38 -10.32 10.35
CA VAL A 224 11.14 -9.15 11.23
C VAL A 224 11.43 -9.51 12.68
N GLU A 225 11.08 -10.72 13.12
CA GLU A 225 11.47 -11.24 14.43
C GLU A 225 12.99 -11.31 14.58
N ASP A 226 13.69 -11.86 13.58
CA ASP A 226 15.16 -11.92 13.56
C ASP A 226 15.76 -10.51 13.55
N TRP A 227 15.18 -9.56 12.81
CA TRP A 227 15.63 -8.18 12.81
C TRP A 227 15.39 -7.54 14.19
N GLN A 228 14.22 -7.76 14.79
CA GLN A 228 13.89 -7.32 16.13
C GLN A 228 14.89 -7.90 17.16
N THR A 229 15.21 -9.19 17.11
CA THR A 229 16.13 -9.84 18.06
C THR A 229 17.61 -9.54 17.77
N ASP A 230 18.06 -9.76 16.54
CA ASP A 230 19.46 -9.70 16.10
C ASP A 230 19.95 -8.28 15.88
N ALA A 231 19.08 -7.40 15.36
CA ALA A 231 19.46 -6.04 15.02
C ALA A 231 18.93 -5.03 16.05
N LEU A 232 17.69 -5.14 16.50
CA LEU A 232 17.09 -4.17 17.43
C LEU A 232 17.24 -4.56 18.91
N GLY A 233 17.67 -5.79 19.20
CA GLY A 233 17.94 -6.28 20.54
C GLY A 233 16.69 -6.52 21.39
N TYR A 234 15.57 -6.90 20.75
CA TYR A 234 14.35 -7.30 21.44
C TYR A 234 14.57 -8.68 22.09
N ASP A 235 14.00 -8.88 23.27
CA ASP A 235 13.91 -10.23 23.85
C ASP A 235 13.01 -11.10 22.94
N GLU A 236 13.26 -12.41 22.88
CA GLU A 236 12.49 -13.34 22.03
C GLU A 236 10.96 -13.27 22.28
N LYS A 237 10.54 -12.93 23.50
CA LYS A 237 9.12 -12.76 23.86
C LYS A 237 8.52 -11.41 23.42
N ALA A 238 9.38 -10.46 23.05
CA ALA A 238 9.03 -9.12 22.61
C ALA A 238 9.23 -8.94 21.09
N ALA A 239 10.00 -9.82 20.45
CA ALA A 239 10.07 -9.94 19.00
C ALA A 239 8.81 -10.66 18.51
N ASP A 240 7.84 -9.86 18.12
CA ASP A 240 6.48 -10.27 17.75
C ASP A 240 6.27 -10.37 16.24
N GLY A 241 7.34 -10.15 15.46
CA GLY A 241 7.32 -10.19 14.00
C GLY A 241 6.59 -9.00 13.38
N TYR A 242 6.21 -8.02 14.20
CA TYR A 242 5.46 -6.85 13.78
C TYR A 242 6.37 -5.65 13.54
N PHE A 243 6.41 -5.17 12.30
CA PHE A 243 7.11 -3.94 11.94
C PHE A 243 6.24 -2.69 12.24
N GLY A 244 5.89 -2.53 13.51
CA GLY A 244 5.11 -1.40 14.04
C GLY A 244 5.93 -0.12 14.23
N PRO A 245 5.31 0.96 14.74
CA PRO A 245 6.01 2.24 14.95
C PRO A 245 7.25 2.12 15.82
N GLY A 246 7.22 1.25 16.85
CA GLY A 246 8.38 0.99 17.70
C GLY A 246 9.51 0.29 16.96
N THR A 247 9.20 -0.73 16.15
CA THR A 247 10.17 -1.44 15.30
C THR A 247 10.73 -0.52 14.20
N GLU A 248 9.90 0.35 13.63
CA GLU A 248 10.31 1.37 12.68
C GLU A 248 11.23 2.41 13.34
N GLU A 249 10.88 2.94 14.52
CA GLU A 249 11.72 3.88 15.27
C GLU A 249 13.07 3.26 15.66
N ASP A 250 13.06 2.04 16.17
CA ASP A 250 14.28 1.31 16.53
C ASP A 250 15.11 0.97 15.28
N THR A 251 14.47 0.66 14.14
CA THR A 251 15.17 0.47 12.86
C THR A 251 15.83 1.76 12.38
N LYS A 252 15.13 2.90 12.43
CA LYS A 252 15.70 4.23 12.13
C LYS A 252 16.86 4.53 13.07
N ALA A 253 16.74 4.20 14.36
CA ALA A 253 17.82 4.40 15.32
C ALA A 253 19.05 3.52 14.98
N LEU A 254 18.85 2.28 14.53
CA LEU A 254 19.94 1.43 14.10
C LEU A 254 20.57 1.93 12.80
N GLN A 255 19.78 2.41 11.85
CA GLN A 255 20.27 3.02 10.62
C GLN A 255 21.18 4.23 10.90
N ARG A 256 20.78 5.11 11.84
CA ARG A 256 21.64 6.19 12.33
C ARG A 256 22.94 5.67 12.95
N GLN A 257 22.87 4.59 13.73
CA GLN A 257 24.06 3.95 14.33
C GLN A 257 24.99 3.36 13.25
N LEU A 258 24.43 2.84 12.15
CA LEU A 258 25.17 2.29 11.02
C LEU A 258 25.69 3.36 10.05
N GLY A 259 25.24 4.61 10.20
CA GLY A 259 25.61 5.71 9.31
C GLY A 259 24.98 5.62 7.92
N VAL A 260 23.77 5.04 7.83
CA VAL A 260 22.95 5.00 6.61
C VAL A 260 21.68 5.84 6.80
N ASP A 261 20.96 6.10 5.70
CA ASP A 261 19.68 6.84 5.71
C ASP A 261 18.69 6.17 6.69
N ASP A 262 18.08 6.97 7.57
CA ASP A 262 17.17 6.54 8.63
C ASP A 262 15.70 6.54 8.15
N ASP A 263 15.49 5.90 7.00
CA ASP A 263 14.18 5.79 6.33
C ASP A 263 13.24 4.79 7.00
N GLY A 264 13.74 3.95 7.92
CA GLY A 264 12.98 2.91 8.62
C GLY A 264 12.79 1.64 7.79
N LEU A 265 13.48 1.51 6.67
CA LEU A 265 13.42 0.37 5.77
C LEU A 265 14.64 -0.55 5.93
N VAL A 266 14.37 -1.85 6.11
CA VAL A 266 15.44 -2.87 6.14
C VAL A 266 15.78 -3.31 4.71
N GLY A 267 16.29 -2.37 3.90
CA GLY A 267 16.73 -2.59 2.52
C GLY A 267 18.18 -3.07 2.41
N GLU A 268 18.65 -3.35 1.18
CA GLU A 268 20.00 -3.87 0.91
C GLU A 268 21.11 -3.00 1.51
N LYS A 269 20.96 -1.66 1.47
CA LYS A 269 21.92 -0.73 2.08
C LYS A 269 21.98 -0.89 3.60
N THR A 270 20.83 -0.99 4.25
CA THR A 270 20.71 -1.21 5.71
C THR A 270 21.35 -2.55 6.09
N VAL A 271 21.05 -3.62 5.35
CA VAL A 271 21.63 -4.95 5.60
C VAL A 271 23.13 -4.96 5.35
N ALA A 272 23.61 -4.47 4.21
CA ALA A 272 25.04 -4.45 3.90
C ALA A 272 25.84 -3.63 4.92
N ALA A 273 25.30 -2.49 5.38
CA ALA A 273 25.93 -1.70 6.44
C ALA A 273 25.93 -2.45 7.78
N TRP A 274 24.82 -3.11 8.13
CA TRP A 274 24.70 -3.92 9.33
C TRP A 274 25.70 -5.09 9.33
N GLU A 275 25.80 -5.84 8.23
CA GLU A 275 26.77 -6.93 8.08
C GLU A 275 28.22 -6.43 8.11
N LYS A 276 28.53 -5.35 7.37
CA LYS A 276 29.85 -4.71 7.37
C LYS A 276 30.28 -4.23 8.76
N ALA A 277 29.33 -3.75 9.56
CA ALA A 277 29.56 -3.32 10.93
C ALA A 277 29.67 -4.49 11.93
N GLY A 278 29.60 -5.74 11.47
CA GLY A 278 29.67 -6.94 12.32
C GLY A 278 28.35 -7.29 12.99
N LYS A 279 27.22 -7.00 12.34
CA LYS A 279 25.85 -7.23 12.81
C LYS A 279 25.60 -6.66 14.22
N PRO A 280 25.90 -5.37 14.47
CA PRO A 280 25.74 -4.79 15.79
C PRO A 280 24.25 -4.69 16.14
N LYS A 281 23.92 -4.98 17.40
CA LYS A 281 22.62 -4.63 17.96
C LYS A 281 22.50 -3.13 18.14
N LEU A 282 21.27 -2.63 18.08
CA LEU A 282 20.91 -1.26 18.41
C LEU A 282 21.35 -0.95 19.83
N LYS A 283 22.20 0.07 19.99
CA LYS A 283 22.59 0.59 21.30
C LYS A 283 21.46 1.46 21.83
N LYS A 284 20.55 0.87 22.60
CA LYS A 284 19.48 1.61 23.28
C LYS A 284 20.09 2.58 24.30
N THR A 285 20.16 3.86 23.98
CA THR A 285 20.37 4.90 25.00
C THR A 285 19.15 4.88 25.91
N LYS A 286 19.30 4.45 27.18
CA LYS A 286 18.20 4.35 28.17
C LYS A 286 17.29 5.59 28.09
N PRO A 287 16.06 5.47 27.55
CA PRO A 287 14.99 6.37 27.96
C PRO A 287 14.66 5.98 29.41
N LYS A 288 14.45 6.97 30.28
CA LYS A 288 14.05 6.73 31.67
C LYS A 288 12.85 5.76 31.68
N PRO A 289 12.92 4.61 32.39
CA PRO A 289 11.85 3.61 32.34
C PRO A 289 10.56 4.25 32.84
N LYS A 290 9.55 4.33 31.97
CA LYS A 290 8.19 4.55 32.46
C LYS A 290 7.74 3.25 33.15
N PRO A 291 7.12 3.34 34.33
CA PRO A 291 6.78 2.16 35.12
C PRO A 291 5.86 1.24 34.32
N LYS A 292 6.10 -0.06 34.40
CA LYS A 292 5.14 -1.10 34.00
C LYS A 292 3.92 -0.94 34.93
N PRO A 293 2.72 -0.58 34.45
CA PRO A 293 1.55 -0.58 35.32
C PRO A 293 1.28 -2.04 35.71
N LYS A 294 1.26 -2.30 37.02
CA LYS A 294 0.58 -3.47 37.57
C LYS A 294 -0.91 -3.30 37.31
N ALA A 295 -1.61 -4.42 37.19
CA ALA A 295 -3.05 -4.49 36.91
C ALA A 295 -3.87 -3.65 37.89
N ASP A 296 -4.29 -2.48 37.45
CA ASP A 296 -5.37 -1.73 38.08
C ASP A 296 -6.60 -1.88 37.18
N GLU A 297 -7.74 -2.16 37.81
CA GLU A 297 -9.06 -2.14 37.20
C GLU A 297 -9.23 -0.88 36.32
N LEU A 298 -9.69 -1.03 35.07
CA LEU A 298 -9.97 0.12 34.20
C LEU A 298 -11.04 0.99 34.88
N THR A 299 -10.77 2.29 34.97
CA THR A 299 -11.81 3.26 35.32
C THR A 299 -12.91 3.23 34.24
N VAL A 300 -14.16 3.04 34.65
CA VAL A 300 -15.32 2.98 33.74
C VAL A 300 -15.81 4.40 33.41
N ASP A 301 -14.99 5.14 32.66
CA ASP A 301 -15.21 6.55 32.34
C ASP A 301 -15.83 6.78 30.94
N GLY A 302 -15.85 5.76 30.08
CA GLY A 302 -16.34 5.85 28.70
C GLY A 302 -15.35 6.50 27.74
N LYS A 303 -14.07 6.55 28.09
CA LYS A 303 -12.99 7.09 27.27
C LYS A 303 -12.04 5.97 26.84
N TRP A 304 -11.90 5.77 25.52
CA TRP A 304 -11.03 4.73 24.99
C TRP A 304 -9.61 5.27 24.86
N GLY A 305 -8.84 5.16 25.93
CA GLY A 305 -7.43 5.52 25.99
C GLY A 305 -6.47 4.33 25.92
N ARG A 306 -5.17 4.59 26.11
CA ARG A 306 -4.09 3.57 26.05
C ARG A 306 -4.34 2.40 26.99
N ALA A 307 -4.92 2.64 28.16
CA ALA A 307 -5.24 1.59 29.13
C ALA A 307 -6.32 0.63 28.59
N THR A 308 -7.42 1.18 28.06
CA THR A 308 -8.47 0.39 27.38
C THR A 308 -7.90 -0.38 26.19
N THR A 309 -7.05 0.25 25.37
CA THR A 309 -6.40 -0.43 24.23
C THR A 309 -5.54 -1.61 24.67
N ARG A 310 -4.71 -1.48 25.71
CA ARG A 310 -3.91 -2.61 26.22
C ARG A 310 -4.77 -3.79 26.65
N ARG A 311 -5.86 -3.53 27.37
CA ARG A 311 -6.80 -4.57 27.81
C ARG A 311 -7.50 -5.22 26.61
N VAL A 312 -7.88 -4.45 25.59
CA VAL A 312 -8.40 -5.02 24.33
C VAL A 312 -7.35 -5.88 23.64
N GLN A 313 -6.10 -5.44 23.58
CA GLN A 313 -5.01 -6.19 22.96
C GLN A 313 -4.73 -7.51 23.69
N GLU A 314 -4.73 -7.50 25.02
CA GLU A 314 -4.60 -8.69 25.87
C GLU A 314 -5.71 -9.71 25.58
N GLU A 315 -6.97 -9.26 25.54
CA GLU A 315 -8.13 -10.13 25.27
C GLU A 315 -8.21 -10.63 23.82
N LEU A 316 -7.58 -9.93 22.87
CA LEU A 316 -7.49 -10.33 21.47
C LEU A 316 -6.22 -11.13 21.14
N GLY A 317 -5.26 -11.24 22.05
CA GLY A 317 -3.98 -11.88 21.79
C GLY A 317 -3.11 -11.13 20.78
N THR A 318 -3.21 -9.79 20.74
CA THR A 318 -2.38 -8.92 19.87
C THR A 318 -1.27 -8.25 20.68
N PRO A 319 -0.23 -7.68 20.04
CA PRO A 319 0.83 -6.97 20.78
C PRO A 319 0.27 -5.90 21.72
N VAL A 320 0.67 -5.93 23.00
CA VAL A 320 0.11 -5.09 24.07
C VAL A 320 0.91 -3.78 24.20
N ASP A 321 0.90 -2.96 23.16
CA ASP A 321 1.61 -1.67 23.13
C ASP A 321 0.74 -0.47 23.58
N GLY A 322 -0.58 -0.68 23.67
CA GLY A 322 -1.58 0.32 23.97
C GLY A 322 -1.82 1.30 22.82
N GLN A 323 -1.55 0.89 21.58
CA GLN A 323 -1.78 1.67 20.37
C GLN A 323 -2.77 1.01 19.42
N VAL A 324 -3.66 1.84 18.86
CA VAL A 324 -4.45 1.51 17.69
C VAL A 324 -3.84 2.31 16.55
N SER A 325 -2.95 1.64 15.82
CA SER A 325 -2.06 2.25 14.84
C SER A 325 -2.80 2.60 13.53
N TYR A 326 -2.30 3.60 12.82
CA TYR A 326 -2.64 3.88 11.42
C TYR A 326 -4.13 4.04 11.08
N GLN A 327 -4.90 4.65 11.97
CA GLN A 327 -6.33 4.80 11.79
C GLN A 327 -6.64 6.00 10.89
N PRO A 328 -7.68 5.91 10.02
CA PRO A 328 -8.01 6.98 9.09
C PRO A 328 -8.37 8.27 9.85
N ILE A 329 -7.62 9.35 9.62
CA ILE A 329 -7.85 10.63 10.30
C ILE A 329 -9.26 11.19 10.06
N ALA A 330 -9.92 10.78 8.97
CA ALA A 330 -11.31 11.11 8.68
C ALA A 330 -12.28 10.67 9.79
N TYR A 331 -11.99 9.56 10.48
CA TYR A 331 -12.85 9.06 11.56
C TYR A 331 -12.57 9.72 12.90
N LYS A 332 -11.49 10.51 13.03
CA LYS A 332 -11.08 11.11 14.30
C LYS A 332 -12.15 12.04 14.89
N SER A 333 -12.71 12.94 14.07
CA SER A 333 -13.69 13.93 14.54
C SER A 333 -15.04 13.32 14.86
N GLU A 334 -15.41 12.25 14.15
CA GLU A 334 -16.66 11.51 14.38
C GLU A 334 -16.60 10.65 15.65
N ASN A 335 -15.40 10.33 16.13
CA ASN A 335 -15.17 9.42 17.24
C ASN A 335 -14.43 10.07 18.42
N PRO A 336 -15.00 11.12 19.05
CA PRO A 336 -14.33 11.90 20.09
C PRO A 336 -13.98 11.09 21.36
N GLY A 337 -14.52 9.88 21.53
CA GLY A 337 -14.22 8.97 22.64
C GLY A 337 -12.97 8.12 22.42
N LEU A 338 -12.37 8.15 21.22
CA LEU A 338 -11.11 7.47 20.88
C LEU A 338 -9.93 8.41 21.12
N LEU A 339 -9.29 8.27 22.28
CA LEU A 339 -8.36 9.26 22.83
C LEU A 339 -6.90 8.80 22.71
N SER A 340 -6.12 8.94 23.78
CA SER A 340 -4.72 8.54 23.83
C SER A 340 -4.54 7.09 23.35
N GLY A 341 -3.51 6.82 22.55
CA GLY A 341 -3.27 5.48 22.00
C GLY A 341 -3.83 5.29 20.60
N TRP A 342 -4.74 6.16 20.14
CA TRP A 342 -5.17 6.16 18.75
C TRP A 342 -4.23 7.00 17.90
N GLU A 343 -3.56 6.35 16.95
CA GLU A 343 -2.78 7.02 15.92
C GLU A 343 -3.69 7.34 14.75
N TRP A 344 -3.84 8.63 14.47
CA TRP A 344 -4.66 9.12 13.36
C TRP A 344 -3.76 9.63 12.26
N THR A 345 -3.92 9.08 11.06
CA THR A 345 -3.07 9.38 9.92
C THR A 345 -3.89 9.66 8.68
N LYS A 346 -3.33 10.49 7.78
CA LYS A 346 -3.87 10.67 6.43
C LYS A 346 -3.64 9.43 5.56
N ASN A 347 -2.70 8.56 5.96
CA ASN A 347 -2.28 7.37 5.22
C ASN A 347 -2.57 6.09 6.03
N PRO A 348 -3.84 5.67 6.19
CA PRO A 348 -4.19 4.57 7.06
C PRO A 348 -3.79 3.20 6.49
N ARG A 349 -3.36 2.29 7.35
CA ARG A 349 -3.08 0.86 7.06
C ARG A 349 -3.81 -0.01 8.09
N SER A 350 -3.84 -1.33 7.87
CA SER A 350 -4.44 -2.27 8.83
C SER A 350 -3.75 -2.15 10.20
N SER A 351 -4.57 -2.16 11.26
CA SER A 351 -4.13 -2.26 12.64
C SER A 351 -4.50 -3.63 13.18
N ASN A 352 -3.50 -4.41 13.61
CA ASN A 352 -3.70 -5.78 14.11
C ASN A 352 -4.77 -5.87 15.22
N VAL A 353 -4.84 -4.88 16.13
CA VAL A 353 -5.86 -4.87 17.19
C VAL A 353 -7.27 -4.62 16.65
N VAL A 354 -7.40 -3.82 15.59
CA VAL A 354 -8.70 -3.57 14.94
C VAL A 354 -9.08 -4.74 14.06
N GLU A 355 -8.13 -5.32 13.33
CA GLU A 355 -8.31 -6.52 12.52
C GLU A 355 -8.74 -7.70 13.39
N ALA A 356 -8.03 -7.97 14.49
CA ALA A 356 -8.42 -9.02 15.44
C ALA A 356 -9.79 -8.74 16.09
N LEU A 357 -10.09 -7.46 16.37
CA LEU A 357 -11.41 -7.07 16.86
C LEU A 357 -12.49 -7.37 15.82
N GLN A 358 -12.25 -7.03 14.55
CA GLN A 358 -13.16 -7.26 13.42
C GLN A 358 -13.38 -8.75 13.17
N GLN A 359 -12.32 -9.56 13.16
CA GLN A 359 -12.39 -11.02 13.09
C GLN A 359 -13.25 -11.59 14.22
N LYS A 360 -13.04 -11.14 15.46
CA LYS A 360 -13.83 -11.57 16.61
C LYS A 360 -15.29 -11.10 16.52
N LEU A 361 -15.55 -9.94 15.91
CA LEU A 361 -16.89 -9.41 15.66
C LEU A 361 -17.61 -10.13 14.49
N GLY A 362 -16.88 -10.81 13.61
CA GLY A 362 -17.40 -11.42 12.39
C GLY A 362 -17.77 -10.38 11.33
N VAL A 363 -16.90 -9.38 11.15
CA VAL A 363 -17.03 -8.34 10.11
C VAL A 363 -15.76 -8.33 9.25
N ASP A 364 -15.81 -7.64 8.11
CA ASP A 364 -14.64 -7.41 7.27
C ASP A 364 -13.49 -6.82 8.10
N ASP A 365 -12.31 -7.41 7.97
CA ASP A 365 -11.14 -7.19 8.82
C ASP A 365 -10.10 -6.28 8.16
N ASP A 366 -10.54 -5.09 7.73
CA ASP A 366 -9.70 -4.08 7.07
C ASP A 366 -8.69 -3.38 8.01
N GLY A 367 -8.70 -3.72 9.30
CA GLY A 367 -7.87 -3.16 10.36
C GLY A 367 -8.09 -1.68 10.63
N ARG A 368 -9.19 -1.10 10.15
CA ARG A 368 -9.54 0.31 10.30
C ARG A 368 -10.84 0.44 11.09
N ILE A 369 -10.80 1.25 12.15
CA ILE A 369 -11.98 1.52 12.95
C ILE A 369 -12.93 2.32 12.09
N GLY A 370 -14.12 1.79 11.83
CA GLY A 370 -15.11 2.46 10.99
C GLY A 370 -16.53 2.22 11.49
N PRO A 371 -17.53 2.92 10.91
CA PRO A 371 -18.91 2.84 11.36
C PRO A 371 -19.47 1.41 11.41
N ASN A 372 -19.05 0.53 10.50
CA ASN A 372 -19.48 -0.87 10.49
C ASN A 372 -18.92 -1.65 11.69
N THR A 373 -17.62 -1.55 11.94
CA THR A 373 -16.97 -2.16 13.12
C THR A 373 -17.57 -1.62 14.42
N ILE A 374 -17.77 -0.29 14.51
CA ILE A 374 -18.34 0.35 15.70
C ILE A 374 -19.78 -0.10 15.94
N LYS A 375 -20.65 -0.12 14.91
CA LYS A 375 -22.03 -0.61 15.04
C LYS A 375 -22.08 -2.06 15.53
N GLN A 376 -21.17 -2.89 15.03
CA GLN A 376 -21.12 -4.30 15.40
C GLN A 376 -20.61 -4.49 16.83
N LEU A 377 -19.61 -3.71 17.24
CA LEU A 377 -19.17 -3.65 18.63
C LEU A 377 -20.27 -3.16 19.57
N GLN A 378 -21.01 -2.11 19.20
CA GLN A 378 -22.15 -1.61 19.96
C GLN A 378 -23.24 -2.67 20.15
N ARG A 379 -23.55 -3.44 19.10
CA ARG A 379 -24.51 -4.56 19.17
C ARG A 379 -24.02 -5.65 20.11
N LYS A 380 -22.75 -6.06 20.02
CA LYS A 380 -22.17 -7.09 20.91
C LYS A 380 -22.16 -6.64 22.37
N LEU A 381 -21.96 -5.35 22.61
CA LEU A 381 -21.96 -4.76 23.95
C LEU A 381 -23.36 -4.36 24.45
N GLY A 382 -24.41 -4.52 23.65
CA GLY A 382 -25.78 -4.18 24.05
C GLY A 382 -26.02 -2.68 24.29
N THR A 383 -25.32 -1.81 23.56
CA THR A 383 -25.47 -0.35 23.66
C THR A 383 -26.18 0.26 22.45
N GLY A 384 -26.52 1.55 22.51
CA GLY A 384 -27.06 2.29 21.36
C GLY A 384 -26.16 2.14 20.13
N VAL A 385 -26.78 1.93 18.96
CA VAL A 385 -26.09 1.62 17.70
C VAL A 385 -26.15 2.82 16.77
N ASP A 386 -25.10 3.64 16.78
CA ASP A 386 -24.97 4.85 15.97
C ASP A 386 -23.73 4.83 15.05
N GLY A 387 -22.80 3.90 15.26
CA GLY A 387 -21.57 3.78 14.48
C GLY A 387 -20.51 4.82 14.79
N VAL A 388 -20.64 5.54 15.90
CA VAL A 388 -19.65 6.50 16.39
C VAL A 388 -19.29 6.23 17.85
N VAL A 389 -18.11 6.68 18.27
CA VAL A 389 -17.66 6.58 19.66
C VAL A 389 -17.70 7.97 20.30
N SER A 390 -18.80 8.26 21.00
CA SER A 390 -19.00 9.51 21.75
C SER A 390 -18.04 9.69 22.93
N ASN A 391 -17.96 10.89 23.52
CA ASN A 391 -17.14 11.17 24.70
C ASN A 391 -17.98 11.89 25.77
N PRO A 392 -18.35 11.21 26.87
CA PRO A 392 -18.11 9.79 27.17
C PRO A 392 -19.01 8.85 26.37
N SER A 393 -18.49 7.68 25.97
CA SER A 393 -19.25 6.66 25.25
C SER A 393 -19.84 5.60 26.19
N ALA A 394 -21.13 5.33 26.03
CA ALA A 394 -21.79 4.21 26.70
C ALA A 394 -21.22 2.85 26.25
N MET A 395 -20.87 2.72 24.97
CA MET A 395 -20.19 1.54 24.41
C MET A 395 -18.85 1.31 25.12
N VAL A 396 -18.04 2.37 25.26
CA VAL A 396 -16.73 2.25 25.92
C VAL A 396 -16.87 1.93 27.41
N LYS A 397 -17.87 2.48 28.11
CA LYS A 397 -18.13 2.10 29.51
C LYS A 397 -18.45 0.60 29.62
N GLN A 398 -19.27 0.07 28.71
CA GLN A 398 -19.59 -1.34 28.75
C GLN A 398 -18.39 -2.22 28.40
N LEU A 399 -17.60 -1.81 27.41
CA LEU A 399 -16.32 -2.46 27.07
C LEU A 399 -15.39 -2.50 28.29
N GLN A 400 -15.18 -1.37 28.98
CA GLN A 400 -14.33 -1.28 30.17
C GLN A 400 -14.81 -2.23 31.29
N ARG A 401 -16.12 -2.32 31.56
CA ARG A 401 -16.68 -3.27 32.54
C ARG A 401 -16.38 -4.72 32.17
N ASN A 402 -16.56 -5.07 30.90
CA ASN A 402 -16.29 -6.42 30.41
C ASN A 402 -14.81 -6.75 30.51
N LEU A 403 -13.94 -5.82 30.11
CA LEU A 403 -12.48 -5.97 30.19
C LEU A 403 -12.02 -6.13 31.64
N ASN A 404 -12.64 -5.46 32.61
CA ASN A 404 -12.38 -5.70 34.05
C ASN A 404 -12.80 -7.10 34.50
N ALA A 405 -13.79 -7.71 33.83
CA ALA A 405 -14.22 -9.08 34.03
C ALA A 405 -13.45 -10.11 33.18
N GLY A 406 -12.41 -9.70 32.44
CA GLY A 406 -11.56 -10.59 31.63
C GLY A 406 -12.22 -11.10 30.35
N LYS A 407 -13.03 -10.26 29.69
CA LYS A 407 -13.62 -10.54 28.37
C LYS A 407 -13.95 -9.27 27.60
N ILE A 408 -14.11 -9.33 26.28
CA ILE A 408 -14.51 -8.15 25.48
C ILE A 408 -16.04 -7.93 25.52
N TRP A 409 -16.85 -8.99 25.45
CA TRP A 409 -18.32 -8.94 25.56
C TRP A 409 -18.88 -10.14 26.32
#